data_AF-A0A351TL46-F1
#
_entry.id   AF-A0A351TL46-F1
#
_cell.length_a   1.000
_cell.length_b   1.000
_cell.length_c   1.000
_cell.angle_alpha   90.00
_cell.angle_beta   90.00
_cell.angle_gamma   90.00
#
_symmetry.space_group_name_H-M   'P 1'
#
loop_
_entity.id
_entity.type
_entity.pdbx_description
1 polymer ?
#
loop_
_entity_poly.entity_id
_entity_poly.type
_entity_poly.pdbx_seq_one_letter_code
_entity_poly.pdbx_strand_id
1 'polypeptide(L)'
;LHPDSFEYCVIEVNPRVSRSSALASKATGYPIAKVAAKIALGYHLDEIKNAITGKTYASFEPALDYCVVKIPRLPFDKFITAKRTLTTQMKATGEVMSICTNFEGALMKAIRSLEQH
;
A
#
# COMPACT_ATOMS: atom_id res chain seq x y z
N LEU A 1 -13.36 -0.03 -12.83
CA LEU A 1 -13.36 -1.04 -13.90
C LEU A 1 -14.63 -1.84 -13.73
N HIS A 2 -15.47 -1.87 -14.76
CA HIS A 2 -16.63 -2.75 -14.80
C HIS A 2 -16.13 -4.21 -14.90
N PRO A 3 -16.66 -5.19 -14.14
CA PRO A 3 -16.09 -6.53 -14.08
C PRO A 3 -16.10 -7.27 -15.43
N ASP A 4 -17.11 -7.01 -16.26
CA ASP A 4 -17.31 -7.70 -17.54
C ASP A 4 -17.00 -6.84 -18.78
N SER A 5 -16.39 -5.66 -18.61
CA SER A 5 -16.06 -4.78 -19.73
C SER A 5 -14.81 -3.92 -19.46
N PHE A 6 -14.29 -3.24 -20.48
CA PHE A 6 -13.16 -2.30 -20.34
C PHE A 6 -13.57 -0.93 -19.81
N GLU A 7 -14.83 -0.72 -19.44
CA GLU A 7 -15.29 0.55 -18.93
C GLU A 7 -14.65 0.87 -17.57
N TYR A 8 -14.10 2.07 -17.41
CA TYR A 8 -13.52 2.53 -16.16
C TYR A 8 -13.89 3.98 -15.87
N CYS A 9 -13.89 4.34 -14.59
CA CYS A 9 -14.15 5.68 -14.10
C CYS A 9 -13.01 6.10 -13.17
N VAL A 10 -12.60 7.37 -13.24
CA VAL A 10 -11.65 7.97 -12.32
C VAL A 10 -12.43 8.46 -11.09
N ILE A 11 -12.08 7.93 -9.92
CA ILE A 11 -12.78 8.27 -8.68
C ILE A 11 -12.19 9.54 -8.05
N GLU A 12 -10.88 9.55 -7.80
CA GLU A 12 -10.17 10.70 -7.25
C GLU A 12 -8.67 10.63 -7.52
N VAL A 13 -7.98 11.75 -7.34
CA VAL A 13 -6.51 11.84 -7.31
C VAL A 13 -6.09 12.56 -6.04
N ASN A 14 -5.17 11.95 -5.30
CA ASN A 14 -4.55 12.57 -4.13
C ASN A 14 -3.16 13.10 -4.52
N PRO A 15 -2.95 14.42 -4.72
CA PRO A 15 -1.68 14.98 -5.18
C PRO A 15 -0.64 15.09 -4.06
N ARG A 16 -0.45 14.01 -3.29
CA ARG A 16 0.47 13.91 -2.17
C ARG A 16 0.77 12.45 -1.85
N VAL A 17 1.76 12.22 -1.00
CA VAL A 17 1.93 10.92 -0.37
C VAL A 17 0.70 10.56 0.46
N SER A 18 0.37 9.27 0.48
CA SER A 18 -0.83 8.71 1.09
C SER A 18 -0.48 7.45 1.88
N ARG A 19 -1.47 6.92 2.62
CA ARG A 19 -1.34 5.60 3.24
C ARG A 19 -1.04 4.52 2.21
N SER A 20 -1.62 4.64 1.00
CA SER A 20 -1.37 3.73 -0.11
C SER A 20 0.06 3.86 -0.66
N SER A 21 0.63 5.08 -0.75
CA SER A 21 2.04 5.22 -1.17
C SER A 21 3.01 4.66 -0.14
N ALA A 22 2.70 4.77 1.16
CA ALA A 22 3.49 4.14 2.21
C ALA A 22 3.45 2.60 2.10
N LEU A 23 2.25 2.03 1.92
CA LEU A 23 2.07 0.60 1.66
C LEU A 23 2.84 0.15 0.42
N ALA A 24 2.68 0.85 -0.71
CA ALA A 24 3.36 0.54 -1.95
C ALA A 24 4.90 0.61 -1.80
N SER A 25 5.41 1.56 -1.02
CA SER A 25 6.84 1.66 -0.75
C SER A 25 7.36 0.47 0.04
N LYS A 26 6.57 -0.05 0.99
CA LYS A 26 6.92 -1.27 1.73
C LYS A 26 6.76 -2.52 0.87
N ALA A 27 5.74 -2.58 0.04
CA ALA A 27 5.47 -3.71 -0.86
C ALA A 27 6.54 -3.87 -1.93
N THR A 28 7.11 -2.78 -2.42
CA THR A 28 8.06 -2.79 -3.55
C THR A 28 9.51 -2.60 -3.15
N GLY A 29 9.76 -2.15 -1.91
CA GLY A 29 11.07 -1.62 -1.52
C GLY A 29 11.41 -0.27 -2.16
N TYR A 30 10.55 0.28 -3.01
CA TYR A 30 10.77 1.56 -3.69
C TYR A 30 10.37 2.74 -2.77
N PRO A 31 11.31 3.61 -2.35
CA PRO A 31 11.02 4.63 -1.35
C PRO A 31 10.33 5.87 -1.95
N ILE A 32 9.03 5.79 -2.26
CA ILE A 32 8.26 6.82 -3.00
C ILE A 32 8.45 8.21 -2.40
N ALA A 33 8.28 8.36 -1.07
CA ALA A 33 8.42 9.66 -0.42
C ALA A 33 9.82 10.27 -0.56
N LYS A 34 10.87 9.43 -0.50
CA LYS A 34 12.27 9.87 -0.62
C LYS A 34 12.60 10.28 -2.05
N VAL A 35 12.08 9.54 -3.04
CA VAL A 35 12.23 9.88 -4.46
C VAL A 35 11.46 11.15 -4.78
N ALA A 36 10.20 11.26 -4.33
CA ALA A 36 9.37 12.45 -4.52
C ALA A 36 10.01 13.72 -3.93
N ALA A 37 10.64 13.63 -2.76
CA ALA A 37 11.37 14.74 -2.17
C ALA A 37 12.56 15.20 -3.03
N LYS A 38 13.27 14.28 -3.68
CA LYS A 38 14.36 14.63 -4.62
C LYS A 38 13.81 15.25 -5.90
N ILE A 39 12.71 14.72 -6.42
CA ILE A 39 12.03 15.33 -7.58
C ILE A 39 11.64 16.78 -7.28
N ALA A 40 11.13 17.05 -6.08
CA ALA A 40 10.79 18.41 -5.65
C ALA A 40 12.01 19.37 -5.62
N LEU A 41 13.23 18.84 -5.54
CA LEU A 41 14.49 19.61 -5.63
C LEU A 41 14.99 19.77 -7.07
N GLY A 42 14.23 19.31 -8.07
CA GLY A 42 14.58 19.41 -9.50
C GLY A 42 15.26 18.17 -10.09
N TYR A 43 15.42 17.08 -9.33
CA TYR A 43 15.99 15.84 -9.87
C TYR A 43 15.00 15.11 -10.78
N HIS A 44 15.52 14.48 -11.83
CA HIS A 44 14.80 13.52 -12.65
C HIS A 44 14.97 12.09 -12.12
N LEU A 45 14.07 11.17 -12.51
CA LEU A 45 14.06 9.79 -12.01
C LEU A 45 15.33 9.00 -12.38
N ASP A 46 15.90 9.28 -13.54
CA ASP A 46 17.14 8.71 -14.07
C ASP A 46 18.41 9.23 -13.40
N GLU A 47 18.31 10.31 -12.60
CA GLU A 47 19.44 10.82 -11.80
C GLU A 47 19.44 10.24 -10.39
N ILE A 48 18.30 9.74 -9.92
CA ILE A 48 18.13 9.22 -8.57
C ILE A 48 18.51 7.74 -8.55
N LYS A 49 19.62 7.39 -7.87
CA LYS A 49 19.99 5.98 -7.69
C LYS A 49 18.95 5.20 -6.88
N ASN A 50 18.68 3.96 -7.30
CA ASN A 50 17.84 3.00 -6.58
C ASN A 50 18.49 2.66 -5.22
N ALA A 51 17.76 2.90 -4.14
CA ALA A 51 18.25 2.72 -2.78
C ALA A 51 18.45 1.25 -2.37
N ILE A 52 17.79 0.30 -3.05
CA ILE A 52 17.85 -1.14 -2.73
C ILE A 52 18.97 -1.82 -3.51
N THR A 53 19.00 -1.65 -4.83
CA THR A 53 19.97 -2.33 -5.70
C THR A 53 21.32 -1.62 -5.76
N GLY A 54 21.35 -0.30 -5.57
CA GLY A 54 22.54 0.56 -5.66
C GLY A 54 23.18 0.68 -7.05
N LYS A 55 22.75 -0.16 -8.00
CA LYS A 55 23.29 -0.27 -9.37
C LYS A 55 22.38 0.37 -10.42
N THR A 56 21.07 0.37 -10.18
CA THR A 56 20.07 0.93 -11.10
C THR A 56 19.60 2.30 -10.60
N TYR A 57 18.78 2.98 -11.42
CA TYR A 57 18.16 4.26 -11.09
C TYR A 57 16.70 4.07 -10.65
N ALA A 58 16.05 5.16 -10.25
CA ALA A 58 14.66 5.20 -9.83
C ALA A 58 13.69 5.18 -11.02
N SER A 59 14.18 5.37 -12.25
CA SER A 59 13.43 5.28 -13.51
C SER A 59 13.13 3.83 -13.92
N PHE A 60 12.36 3.10 -13.12
CA PHE A 60 11.90 1.75 -13.42
C PHE A 60 10.60 1.43 -12.69
N GLU A 61 9.90 0.39 -13.15
CA GLU A 61 8.75 -0.18 -12.46
C GLU A 61 9.18 -1.42 -11.66
N PRO A 62 8.95 -1.47 -10.33
CA PRO A 62 9.27 -2.64 -9.53
C PRO A 62 8.49 -3.88 -9.96
N ALA A 63 9.18 -4.99 -10.20
CA ALA A 63 8.58 -6.30 -10.42
C ALA A 63 8.62 -7.12 -9.13
N LEU A 64 7.48 -7.72 -8.77
CA LEU A 64 7.31 -8.49 -7.54
C LEU A 64 7.14 -9.98 -7.86
N ASP A 65 7.90 -10.82 -7.16
CA ASP A 65 7.82 -12.29 -7.18
C ASP A 65 7.07 -12.84 -5.96
N TYR A 66 6.34 -11.99 -5.25
CA TYR A 66 5.52 -12.31 -4.09
C TYR A 66 4.20 -11.53 -4.07
N CYS A 67 3.25 -12.05 -3.30
CA CYS A 67 1.99 -11.42 -2.98
C CYS A 67 2.09 -10.60 -1.68
N VAL A 68 1.49 -9.41 -1.68
CA VAL A 68 1.36 -8.55 -0.51
C VAL A 68 -0.12 -8.43 -0.15
N VAL A 69 -0.48 -8.73 1.10
CA VAL A 69 -1.84 -8.57 1.60
C VAL A 69 -1.87 -7.52 2.70
N LYS A 70 -2.84 -6.62 2.62
CA LYS A 70 -3.15 -5.62 3.65
C LYS A 70 -4.50 -5.92 4.27
N ILE A 71 -4.58 -5.90 5.60
CA ILE A 71 -5.85 -6.01 6.34
C ILE A 71 -6.00 -4.81 7.28
N PRO A 72 -7.13 -4.08 7.28
CA PRO A 72 -7.37 -3.01 8.24
C PRO A 72 -7.65 -3.54 9.65
N ARG A 73 -7.13 -2.85 10.67
CA ARG A 73 -7.49 -3.10 12.08
C ARG A 73 -8.69 -2.24 12.46
N LEU A 74 -9.76 -2.90 12.92
CA LEU A 74 -11.00 -2.27 13.35
C LEU A 74 -11.09 -2.33 14.90
N PRO A 75 -11.31 -1.20 15.58
CA PRO A 75 -11.37 -1.12 17.05
C PRO A 75 -12.80 -1.30 17.59
N PHE A 76 -13.52 -2.35 17.17
CA PHE A 76 -14.92 -2.53 17.57
C PHE A 76 -15.13 -2.91 19.04
N ASP A 77 -14.05 -3.34 19.70
CA ASP A 77 -13.95 -3.56 21.14
C ASP A 77 -14.05 -2.25 21.93
N LYS A 78 -13.48 -1.16 21.41
CA LYS A 78 -13.46 0.14 22.10
C LYS A 78 -14.71 0.99 21.88
N PHE A 79 -15.45 0.74 20.80
CA PHE A 79 -16.63 1.51 20.41
C PHE A 79 -17.89 0.64 20.33
N ILE A 80 -18.43 0.27 21.49
CA ILE A 80 -19.54 -0.68 21.64
C ILE A 80 -20.82 -0.20 20.95
N THR A 81 -21.12 1.11 21.01
CA THR A 81 -22.31 1.73 20.41
C THR A 81 -22.14 2.08 18.94
N ALA A 82 -20.92 1.99 18.39
CA ALA A 82 -20.66 2.36 17.01
C ALA A 82 -21.17 1.30 16.03
N LYS A 83 -21.77 1.75 14.92
CA LYS A 83 -22.21 0.85 13.85
C LYS A 83 -21.02 0.14 13.22
N ARG A 84 -21.01 -1.19 13.29
CA ARG A 84 -19.94 -2.07 12.74
C ARG A 84 -19.96 -2.19 11.22
N THR A 85 -21.05 -1.79 10.56
CA THR A 85 -21.18 -1.81 9.10
C THR A 85 -20.15 -0.91 8.42
N LEU A 86 -19.40 -1.45 7.46
CA LEU A 86 -18.45 -0.68 6.66
C LEU A 86 -19.18 0.21 5.65
N THR A 87 -18.62 1.39 5.39
CA THR A 87 -19.13 2.38 4.44
C THR A 87 -17.93 3.08 3.79
N THR A 88 -18.16 4.05 2.90
CA THR A 88 -17.10 4.84 2.26
C THR A 88 -16.24 5.64 3.26
N GLN A 89 -16.80 5.95 4.43
CA GLN A 89 -16.08 6.56 5.54
C GLN A 89 -15.17 5.55 6.25
N MET A 90 -13.90 5.93 6.42
CA MET A 90 -12.90 5.12 7.11
C MET A 90 -13.25 4.93 8.60
N LYS A 91 -13.23 3.67 9.06
CA LYS A 91 -13.42 3.27 10.47
C LYS A 91 -12.22 2.53 11.09
N ALA A 92 -11.23 2.17 10.27
CA ALA A 92 -10.04 1.46 10.73
C ALA A 92 -9.10 2.39 11.49
N THR A 93 -8.48 1.92 12.57
CA THR A 93 -7.48 2.66 13.35
C THR A 93 -6.05 2.32 12.98
N GLY A 94 -5.86 1.22 12.24
CA GLY A 94 -4.56 0.76 11.78
C GLY A 94 -4.70 -0.22 10.63
N GLU A 95 -3.57 -0.81 10.24
CA GLU A 95 -3.49 -1.82 9.20
C GLU A 95 -2.27 -2.71 9.43
N VAL A 96 -2.40 -3.97 9.04
CA VAL A 96 -1.30 -4.94 8.98
C VAL A 96 -1.00 -5.25 7.52
N MET A 97 0.27 -5.53 7.25
CA MET A 97 0.77 -5.92 5.93
C MET A 97 1.55 -7.22 6.07
N SER A 98 1.30 -8.17 5.18
CA SER A 98 2.02 -9.44 5.09
C SER A 98 2.56 -9.68 3.69
N ILE A 99 3.57 -10.54 3.60
CA ILE A 99 4.23 -10.91 2.35
C ILE A 99 4.37 -12.45 2.29
N CYS A 100 4.01 -13.04 1.15
CA CYS A 100 4.23 -14.46 0.87
C CYS A 100 4.27 -14.73 -0.64
N THR A 101 4.86 -15.84 -1.07
CA THR A 101 4.95 -16.24 -2.49
C THR A 101 3.62 -16.69 -3.09
N ASN A 102 2.57 -16.88 -2.28
CA ASN A 102 1.20 -17.17 -2.71
C ASN A 102 0.20 -16.37 -1.88
N PHE A 103 -1.02 -16.24 -2.41
CA PHE A 103 -2.07 -15.42 -1.82
C PHE A 103 -2.55 -15.98 -0.48
N GLU A 104 -2.77 -17.28 -0.40
CA GLU A 104 -3.29 -17.97 0.78
C GLU A 104 -2.36 -17.80 1.98
N GLY A 105 -1.05 -17.95 1.77
CA GLY A 105 -0.03 -17.76 2.78
C GLY A 105 0.09 -16.30 3.22
N ALA A 106 -0.03 -15.34 2.29
CA ALA A 106 -0.02 -13.92 2.64
C ALA A 106 -1.27 -13.57 3.46
N LEU A 107 -2.45 -14.04 3.06
CA LEU A 107 -3.70 -13.81 3.77
C LEU A 107 -3.66 -14.41 5.19
N MET A 108 -3.24 -15.66 5.33
CA MET A 108 -3.14 -16.32 6.65
C MET A 108 -2.16 -15.61 7.58
N LYS A 109 -1.03 -15.13 7.06
CA LYS A 109 -0.09 -14.30 7.84
C LYS A 109 -0.75 -13.01 8.29
N ALA A 110 -1.46 -12.29 7.40
CA ALA A 110 -2.11 -11.03 7.75
C ALA A 110 -3.21 -11.22 8.81
N ILE A 111 -4.04 -12.26 8.70
CA ILE A 111 -5.08 -12.58 9.68
C ILE A 111 -4.46 -12.84 11.05
N ARG A 112 -3.40 -13.65 11.11
CA ARG A 112 -2.72 -13.97 12.37
C ARG A 112 -2.01 -12.76 12.99
N SER A 113 -1.45 -11.87 12.17
CA SER A 113 -0.81 -10.64 12.62
C SER A 113 -1.78 -9.54 13.06
N LEU A 114 -3.10 -9.73 12.92
CA LEU A 114 -4.09 -8.71 13.28
C LEU A 114 -4.25 -8.51 14.80
N GLU A 115 -3.53 -9.28 15.63
CA GLU A 115 -3.48 -9.20 17.10
C GLU A 115 -4.86 -8.98 17.72
N GLN A 116 -5.74 -9.99 17.60
CA GLN A 116 -7.09 -10.01 18.16
C GLN A 116 -7.11 -10.58 19.58
N HIS A 117 -6.19 -10.13 20.43
CA HIS A 117 -6.22 -10.38 21.87
C HIS A 117 -6.67 -9.12 22.61
#